data_AF-A0A7J6AZH9-F1
#
_entry.id   AF-A0A7J6AZH9-F1
#
_cell.length_a   1.000
_cell.length_b   1.000
_cell.length_c   1.000
_cell.angle_alpha   90.00
_cell.angle_beta   90.00
_cell.angle_gamma   90.00
#
_symmetry.space_group_name_H-M   'P 1'
#
loop_
_entity.id
_entity.type
_entity.pdbx_description
1 polymer ?
#
loop_
_entity_poly.entity_id
_entity_poly.type
_entity_poly.pdbx_seq_one_letter_code
_entity_poly.pdbx_strand_id
1 'polypeptide(L)'
;MVLEEINSSLSEGNAIRPIALRAVSVIARALPGFPILATGGIDSAESGLQFLHAGASVLQVCSAVQNQDFTVIEDYCMGLKALLYLKSIEELWDWDGQSPPTVRHQKGKPVPTLQELLGKKLPNFGPYLEERKLAIANYKKKLTDLKDNTPPSRGSRINTPKKPVPAVKDVIARALRHIGAYQELNNQEQVQALIDEEMCINCGKCYMTCNDSGYQAITFDPETHLPVVLDSCTGCTLCLSVCPIIDCIQMVTRTTPYVPNRGLPQAIMPVC
;
A
#
# COMPACT_ATOMS: atom_id res chain seq x y z
N MET A 1 16.38 -19.81 -45.10
CA MET A 1 15.99 -20.15 -43.72
C MET A 1 15.66 -18.83 -43.05
N VAL A 2 14.38 -18.65 -42.81
CA VAL A 2 13.68 -17.36 -42.70
C VAL A 2 14.11 -16.63 -41.43
N LEU A 3 14.67 -15.43 -41.59
CA LEU A 3 14.72 -14.41 -40.55
C LEU A 3 13.34 -13.74 -40.53
N GLU A 4 12.39 -14.36 -39.83
CA GLU A 4 11.05 -13.84 -39.62
C GLU A 4 11.04 -13.03 -38.32
N GLU A 5 10.90 -11.73 -38.49
CA GLU A 5 10.10 -10.81 -37.66
C GLU A 5 9.76 -11.29 -36.23
N ILE A 6 10.63 -10.97 -35.28
CA ILE A 6 10.16 -10.52 -33.97
C ILE A 6 10.51 -9.04 -33.93
N ASN A 7 9.49 -8.18 -34.08
CA ASN A 7 9.56 -6.78 -33.67
C ASN A 7 10.13 -6.74 -32.25
N SER A 8 11.42 -6.42 -32.12
CA SER A 8 12.14 -6.34 -30.84
C SER A 8 11.77 -5.03 -30.12
N SER A 9 10.50 -4.87 -29.81
CA SER A 9 10.07 -3.97 -28.75
C SER A 9 10.55 -4.58 -27.43
N LEU A 10 11.84 -4.38 -27.14
CA LEU A 10 12.42 -4.58 -25.82
C LEU A 10 11.50 -3.87 -24.83
N SER A 11 10.80 -4.64 -24.00
CA SER A 11 10.08 -4.09 -22.87
C SER A 11 11.13 -3.52 -21.91
N GLU A 12 11.49 -2.26 -22.07
CA GLU A 12 12.36 -1.54 -21.17
C GLU A 12 11.53 -0.76 -20.13
N GLY A 13 12.20 -0.15 -19.16
CA GLY A 13 11.55 0.69 -18.15
C GLY A 13 10.75 -0.09 -17.11
N ASN A 14 9.75 0.58 -16.52
CA ASN A 14 9.08 0.12 -15.30
C ASN A 14 8.29 -1.18 -15.48
N ALA A 15 7.86 -1.49 -16.71
CA ALA A 15 7.09 -2.68 -17.02
C ALA A 15 7.85 -3.98 -16.71
N ILE A 16 9.19 -4.00 -16.83
CA ILE A 16 10.01 -5.18 -16.52
C ILE A 16 10.58 -5.20 -15.11
N ARG A 17 10.32 -4.17 -14.28
CA ARG A 17 10.81 -4.12 -12.90
C ARG A 17 10.48 -5.40 -12.10
N PRO A 18 9.28 -6.00 -12.20
CA PRO A 18 8.99 -7.26 -11.50
C PRO A 18 9.88 -8.43 -11.93
N ILE A 19 10.23 -8.52 -13.22
CA ILE A 19 11.11 -9.56 -13.76
C ILE A 19 12.54 -9.35 -13.24
N ALA A 20 13.02 -8.10 -13.27
CA ALA A 20 14.34 -7.74 -12.78
C ALA A 20 14.50 -7.98 -11.27
N LEU A 21 13.52 -7.57 -10.45
CA LEU A 21 13.51 -7.84 -9.00
C LEU A 21 13.52 -9.34 -8.70
N ARG A 22 12.76 -10.14 -9.46
CA ARG A 22 12.79 -11.61 -9.35
C ARG A 22 14.18 -12.16 -9.70
N ALA A 23 14.79 -11.71 -10.79
CA ALA A 23 16.12 -12.19 -11.20
C ALA A 23 17.18 -11.87 -10.13
N VAL A 24 17.21 -10.62 -9.64
CA VAL A 24 18.16 -10.19 -8.59
C VAL A 24 17.97 -10.99 -7.32
N SER A 25 16.74 -11.13 -6.82
CA SER A 25 16.48 -11.87 -5.58
C SER A 25 16.78 -13.37 -5.70
N VAL A 26 16.49 -14.00 -6.84
CA VAL A 26 16.82 -15.42 -7.08
C VAL A 26 18.33 -15.63 -7.11
N ILE A 27 19.08 -14.79 -7.83
CA ILE A 27 20.55 -14.87 -7.88
C ILE A 27 21.15 -14.63 -6.49
N ALA A 28 20.69 -13.60 -5.78
CA ALA A 28 21.20 -13.27 -4.45
C ALA A 28 20.93 -14.37 -3.42
N ARG A 29 19.81 -15.09 -3.52
CA ARG A 29 19.52 -16.27 -2.69
C ARG A 29 20.38 -17.47 -3.07
N ALA A 30 20.59 -17.71 -4.37
CA ALA A 30 21.37 -18.85 -4.85
C ALA A 30 22.88 -18.69 -4.62
N LEU A 31 23.39 -17.45 -4.69
CA LEU A 31 24.80 -17.11 -4.54
C LEU A 31 24.97 -15.97 -3.51
N PRO A 32 24.83 -16.25 -2.20
CA PRO A 32 24.97 -15.23 -1.16
C PRO A 32 26.34 -14.53 -1.23
N GLY A 33 26.33 -13.20 -1.27
CA GLY A 33 27.54 -12.37 -1.35
C GLY A 33 28.12 -12.18 -2.74
N PHE A 34 27.57 -12.82 -3.78
CA PHE A 34 27.98 -12.56 -5.16
C PHE A 34 27.58 -11.14 -5.58
N PRO A 35 28.51 -10.31 -6.11
CA PRO A 35 28.19 -8.95 -6.53
C PRO A 35 27.17 -8.91 -7.67
N ILE A 36 26.05 -8.20 -7.45
CA ILE A 36 25.00 -8.02 -8.45
C ILE A 36 24.87 -6.54 -8.82
N LEU A 37 24.94 -6.25 -10.12
CA LEU A 37 24.64 -4.95 -10.70
C LEU A 37 23.22 -5.00 -11.27
N ALA A 38 22.27 -4.34 -10.61
CA ALA A 38 20.86 -4.39 -11.03
C ALA A 38 20.56 -3.39 -12.16
N THR A 39 19.69 -3.82 -13.08
CA THR A 39 19.11 -2.98 -14.13
C THR A 39 17.68 -3.47 -14.42
N GLY A 40 16.82 -2.59 -14.92
CA GLY A 40 15.44 -2.92 -15.29
C GLY A 40 14.40 -2.14 -14.49
N GLY A 41 14.00 -0.98 -15.02
CA GLY A 41 12.91 -0.18 -14.45
C GLY A 41 13.25 0.55 -13.14
N ILE A 42 14.52 0.87 -12.89
CA ILE A 42 14.92 1.74 -11.78
C ILE A 42 14.72 3.19 -12.21
N ASP A 43 13.89 3.93 -11.48
CA ASP A 43 13.45 5.29 -11.82
C ASP A 43 13.39 6.24 -10.62
N SER A 44 13.67 5.78 -9.41
CA SER A 44 13.62 6.56 -8.18
C SER A 44 14.54 5.98 -7.10
N ALA A 45 14.78 6.74 -6.03
CA ALA A 45 15.48 6.22 -4.86
C ALA A 45 14.75 5.05 -4.18
N GLU A 46 13.41 5.07 -4.20
CA GLU A 46 12.58 4.01 -3.63
C GLU A 46 12.73 2.71 -4.43
N SER A 47 12.57 2.76 -5.75
CA SER A 47 12.75 1.57 -6.61
C SER A 47 14.19 1.08 -6.55
N GLY A 48 15.18 1.99 -6.47
CA GLY A 48 16.57 1.64 -6.21
C GLY A 48 16.79 0.90 -4.88
N LEU A 49 16.18 1.39 -3.80
CA LEU A 49 16.25 0.73 -2.48
C LEU A 49 15.63 -0.68 -2.49
N GLN A 50 14.58 -0.91 -3.30
CA GLN A 50 14.01 -2.26 -3.48
C GLN A 50 15.04 -3.22 -4.08
N PHE A 51 15.82 -2.80 -5.07
CA PHE A 51 16.89 -3.63 -5.65
C PHE A 51 18.04 -3.88 -4.68
N LEU A 52 18.42 -2.90 -3.86
CA LEU A 52 19.38 -3.11 -2.77
C LEU A 52 18.86 -4.16 -1.79
N HIS A 53 17.62 -3.99 -1.29
CA HIS A 53 16.98 -4.96 -0.41
C HIS A 53 16.85 -6.36 -1.04
N ALA A 54 16.72 -6.45 -2.37
CA ALA A 54 16.69 -7.71 -3.12
C ALA A 54 18.08 -8.37 -3.30
N GLY A 55 19.17 -7.65 -3.05
CA GLY A 55 20.54 -8.18 -3.05
C GLY A 55 21.52 -7.51 -4.03
N ALA A 56 21.09 -6.50 -4.78
CA ALA A 56 22.00 -5.74 -5.63
C ALA A 56 22.95 -4.86 -4.80
N SER A 57 24.15 -4.60 -5.33
CA SER A 57 25.13 -3.68 -4.73
C SER A 57 25.15 -2.33 -5.42
N VAL A 58 24.86 -2.29 -6.73
CA VAL A 58 24.80 -1.07 -7.53
C VAL A 58 23.63 -1.11 -8.50
N LEU A 59 23.22 0.07 -8.97
CA LEU A 59 21.98 0.30 -9.70
C LEU A 59 22.31 0.98 -11.04
N GLN A 60 21.94 0.36 -12.15
CA GLN A 60 22.08 0.91 -13.50
C GLN A 60 20.73 1.48 -13.96
N VAL A 61 20.79 2.61 -14.67
CA VAL A 61 19.60 3.35 -15.12
C VAL A 61 19.74 3.67 -16.60
N CYS A 62 18.65 3.46 -17.36
CA CYS A 62 18.57 3.78 -18.78
C CYS A 62 17.26 4.50 -19.11
N SER A 63 16.12 3.80 -19.05
CA SER A 63 14.82 4.34 -19.47
C SER A 63 14.36 5.57 -18.67
N ALA A 64 14.71 5.66 -17.38
CA ALA A 64 14.35 6.85 -16.59
C ALA A 64 15.11 8.11 -17.06
N VAL A 65 16.35 7.97 -17.53
CA VAL A 65 17.10 9.07 -18.16
C VAL A 65 16.54 9.39 -19.54
N GLN A 66 16.15 8.38 -20.34
CA GLN A 66 15.50 8.61 -21.64
C GLN A 66 14.17 9.37 -21.50
N ASN A 67 13.42 9.11 -20.43
CA ASN A 67 12.16 9.80 -20.12
C ASN A 67 12.36 11.22 -19.57
N GLN A 68 13.58 11.56 -19.15
CA GLN A 68 13.91 12.81 -18.49
C GLN A 68 15.28 13.30 -18.98
N ASP A 69 16.24 13.45 -18.07
CA ASP A 69 17.60 13.93 -18.35
C ASP A 69 18.52 13.50 -17.19
N PHE A 70 19.81 13.86 -17.23
CA PHE A 70 20.77 13.41 -16.24
C PHE A 70 20.55 13.97 -14.82
N THR A 71 19.73 15.02 -14.64
CA THR A 71 19.49 15.64 -13.32
C THR A 71 18.73 14.73 -12.37
N VAL A 72 18.08 13.66 -12.85
CA VAL A 72 17.44 12.64 -12.00
C VAL A 72 18.38 12.02 -10.96
N ILE A 73 19.69 12.06 -11.20
CA ILE A 73 20.69 11.59 -10.23
C ILE A 73 20.64 12.38 -8.90
N GLU A 74 20.27 13.66 -8.94
CA GLU A 74 20.14 14.50 -7.75
C GLU A 74 18.99 14.01 -6.87
N ASP A 75 17.84 13.72 -7.48
CA ASP A 75 16.67 13.12 -6.81
C ASP A 75 17.03 11.74 -6.22
N TYR A 76 17.71 10.88 -6.98
CA TYR A 76 18.09 9.55 -6.49
C TYR A 76 18.99 9.62 -5.26
N CYS A 77 19.98 10.52 -5.28
CA CYS A 77 20.90 10.72 -4.17
C CYS A 77 20.19 11.29 -2.94
N MET A 78 19.32 12.29 -3.11
CA MET A 78 18.59 12.91 -2.00
C MET A 78 17.54 11.96 -1.41
N GLY A 79 16.76 11.31 -2.26
CA GLY A 79 15.76 10.33 -1.84
C GLY A 79 16.38 9.15 -1.09
N LEU A 80 17.53 8.62 -1.54
CA LEU A 80 18.18 7.50 -0.85
C LEU A 80 18.73 7.93 0.52
N LYS A 81 19.32 9.13 0.61
CA LYS A 81 19.75 9.70 1.90
C LYS A 81 18.56 9.87 2.85
N ALA A 82 17.43 10.39 2.37
CA ALA A 82 16.22 10.55 3.16
C ALA A 82 15.69 9.18 3.65
N LEU A 83 15.56 8.19 2.75
CA LEU A 83 15.09 6.85 3.11
C LEU A 83 15.98 6.15 4.15
N LEU A 84 17.30 6.31 4.07
CA LEU A 84 18.22 5.76 5.07
C LEU A 84 18.17 6.55 6.39
N TYR A 85 18.10 7.88 6.31
CA TYR A 85 18.01 8.76 7.47
C TYR A 85 16.74 8.50 8.29
N LEU A 86 15.58 8.39 7.63
CA LEU A 86 14.29 8.18 8.29
C LEU A 86 14.25 6.84 9.04
N LYS A 87 14.99 5.82 8.58
CA LYS A 87 15.15 4.56 9.34
C LYS A 87 15.84 4.74 10.69
N SER A 88 16.48 5.88 10.95
CA SER A 88 17.11 6.21 12.24
C SER A 88 16.23 7.00 13.20
N ILE A 89 15.08 7.49 12.72
CA ILE A 89 14.12 8.28 13.50
C ILE A 89 13.05 7.35 14.08
N GLU A 90 12.90 7.34 15.40
CA GLU A 90 11.96 6.44 16.07
C GLU A 90 10.53 6.97 16.04
N GLU A 91 10.35 8.28 16.06
CA GLU A 91 9.05 8.96 16.02
C GLU A 91 8.30 8.76 14.70
N LEU A 92 8.99 8.28 13.66
CA LEU A 92 8.45 8.06 12.30
C LEU A 92 8.44 6.57 11.94
N TRP A 93 8.33 5.68 12.95
CA TRP A 93 8.39 4.23 12.77
C TRP A 93 7.26 3.66 11.90
N ASP A 94 6.12 4.35 11.85
CA ASP A 94 4.90 3.97 11.14
C ASP A 94 4.82 4.57 9.72
N TRP A 95 5.84 5.34 9.31
CA TRP A 95 5.96 5.84 7.94
C TRP A 95 6.45 4.74 7.00
N ASP A 96 5.89 4.69 5.79
CA ASP A 96 6.43 3.88 4.71
C ASP A 96 7.43 4.70 3.89
N GLY A 97 8.71 4.58 4.25
CA GLY A 97 9.77 5.38 3.64
C GLY A 97 9.58 6.87 3.92
N GLN A 98 9.25 7.65 2.88
CA GLN A 98 8.97 9.10 2.99
C GLN A 98 7.47 9.41 3.09
N SER A 99 6.60 8.40 3.04
CA SER A 99 5.15 8.55 3.10
C SER A 99 4.67 8.46 4.55
N PRO A 100 4.08 9.53 5.12
CA PRO A 100 3.39 9.43 6.41
C PRO A 100 2.23 8.44 6.34
N PRO A 101 1.80 7.86 7.48
CA PRO A 101 0.56 7.09 7.56
C PRO A 101 -0.59 7.89 6.96
N THR A 102 -1.36 7.24 6.09
CA THR A 102 -2.51 7.89 5.46
C THR A 102 -3.56 8.22 6.50
N VAL A 103 -3.80 9.51 6.70
CA VAL A 103 -4.86 10.00 7.57
C VAL A 103 -6.21 9.91 6.85
N ARG A 104 -7.29 9.66 7.61
CA ARG A 104 -8.66 9.73 7.08
C ARG A 104 -8.89 11.08 6.42
N HIS A 105 -9.13 11.07 5.11
CA HIS A 105 -9.25 12.30 4.34
C HIS A 105 -10.35 12.23 3.27
N GLN A 106 -10.87 13.41 2.92
CA GLN A 106 -11.65 13.62 1.70
C GLN A 106 -11.00 14.74 0.90
N LYS A 107 -10.65 14.45 -0.36
CA LYS A 107 -9.93 15.39 -1.26
C LYS A 107 -8.63 15.93 -0.63
N GLY A 108 -7.88 15.07 0.07
CA GLY A 108 -6.64 15.42 0.79
C GLY A 108 -6.82 16.25 2.05
N LYS A 109 -8.06 16.56 2.46
CA LYS A 109 -8.36 17.27 3.71
C LYS A 109 -8.74 16.27 4.81
N PRO A 110 -8.19 16.39 6.03
CA PRO A 110 -8.57 15.51 7.13
C PRO A 110 -10.07 15.52 7.40
N VAL A 111 -10.65 14.34 7.61
CA VAL A 111 -12.05 14.21 7.99
C VAL A 111 -12.20 14.55 9.48
N PRO A 112 -13.13 15.45 9.86
CA PRO A 112 -13.38 15.76 11.27
C PRO A 112 -13.89 14.54 12.05
N THR A 113 -13.22 14.19 13.15
CA THR A 113 -13.67 13.14 14.08
C THR A 113 -14.77 13.70 14.99
N LEU A 114 -16.00 13.76 14.48
CA LEU A 114 -17.16 14.19 15.25
C LEU A 114 -17.97 13.00 15.72
N GLN A 115 -18.22 12.91 17.02
CA GLN A 115 -19.03 11.82 17.60
C GLN A 115 -20.44 11.77 17.01
N GLU A 116 -20.98 12.92 16.60
CA GLU A 116 -22.28 13.03 15.91
C GLU A 116 -22.27 12.48 14.48
N LEU A 117 -21.10 12.24 13.88
CA LEU A 117 -20.95 11.71 12.51
C LEU A 117 -20.46 10.25 12.48
N LEU A 118 -19.76 9.81 13.53
CA LEU A 118 -19.22 8.46 13.61
C LEU A 118 -20.33 7.40 13.48
N GLY A 119 -20.23 6.55 12.45
CA GLY A 119 -21.14 5.43 12.23
C GLY A 119 -22.49 5.78 11.59
N LYS A 120 -22.76 7.05 11.26
CA LYS A 120 -24.04 7.46 10.64
C LYS A 120 -24.15 7.12 9.14
N LYS A 121 -23.12 6.52 8.53
CA LYS A 121 -23.10 6.13 7.11
C LYS A 121 -23.52 7.28 6.17
N LEU A 122 -22.98 8.48 6.41
CA LEU A 122 -23.30 9.67 5.63
C LEU A 122 -22.24 9.87 4.53
N PRO A 123 -22.52 9.51 3.26
CA PRO A 123 -21.60 9.80 2.16
C PRO A 123 -21.55 11.30 1.85
N ASN A 124 -20.58 11.69 1.03
CA ASN A 124 -20.29 13.11 0.72
C ASN A 124 -21.08 13.65 -0.50
N PHE A 125 -22.36 13.28 -0.65
CA PHE A 125 -23.24 13.77 -1.70
C PHE A 125 -24.71 13.88 -1.26
N GLY A 126 -25.54 14.57 -2.04
CA GLY A 126 -27.00 14.61 -1.85
C GLY A 126 -27.44 15.12 -0.47
N PRO A 127 -28.54 14.58 0.11
CA PRO A 127 -29.03 15.01 1.42
C PRO A 127 -28.05 14.68 2.56
N TYR A 128 -27.27 13.60 2.42
CA TYR A 128 -26.26 13.19 3.40
C TYR A 128 -25.17 14.26 3.58
N LEU A 129 -24.75 14.89 2.48
CA LEU A 129 -23.79 15.98 2.53
C LEU A 129 -24.33 17.20 3.30
N GLU A 130 -25.62 17.51 3.15
CA GLU A 130 -26.25 18.61 3.88
C GLU A 130 -26.33 18.29 5.39
N GLU A 131 -26.65 17.05 5.78
CA GLU A 131 -26.59 16.62 7.18
C GLU A 131 -25.17 16.74 7.75
N ARG A 132 -24.15 16.30 7.00
CA ARG A 132 -22.75 16.43 7.42
C ARG A 132 -22.34 17.89 7.59
N LYS A 133 -22.70 18.77 6.64
CA LYS A 133 -22.43 20.21 6.74
C LYS A 133 -23.08 20.82 7.96
N LEU A 134 -24.33 20.45 8.25
CA LEU A 134 -25.07 20.93 9.42
C LEU A 134 -24.38 20.51 10.72
N ALA A 135 -24.00 19.23 10.85
CA ALA A 135 -23.29 18.73 12.03
C ALA A 135 -21.94 19.45 12.23
N ILE A 136 -21.17 19.64 11.16
CA ILE A 136 -19.89 20.37 11.21
C ILE A 136 -20.12 21.84 11.59
N ALA A 137 -21.15 22.50 11.06
CA ALA A 137 -21.49 23.88 11.38
C ALA A 137 -21.89 24.02 12.86
N ASN A 138 -22.71 23.11 13.38
CA ASN A 138 -23.10 23.06 14.79
C ASN A 138 -21.90 22.85 15.70
N TYR A 139 -21.00 21.93 15.34
CA TYR A 139 -19.75 21.71 16.07
C TYR A 139 -18.85 22.95 16.09
N LYS A 140 -18.66 23.60 14.94
CA LYS A 140 -17.88 24.85 14.87
C LYS A 140 -18.49 25.97 15.71
N LYS A 141 -19.83 26.07 15.75
CA LYS A 141 -20.51 27.04 16.61
C LYS A 141 -20.24 26.75 18.09
N LYS A 142 -20.36 25.49 18.52
CA LYS A 142 -20.01 25.06 19.89
C LYS A 142 -18.55 25.41 20.24
N LEU A 143 -17.61 25.23 19.31
CA LEU A 143 -16.21 25.60 19.51
C LEU A 143 -16.00 27.12 19.64
N THR A 144 -16.70 27.94 18.86
CA THR A 144 -16.60 29.41 18.98
C THR A 144 -17.08 29.90 20.35
N ASP A 145 -18.12 29.25 20.89
CA ASP A 145 -18.67 29.58 22.21
C ASP A 145 -17.71 29.13 23.35
N LEU A 146 -16.97 28.04 23.13
CA LEU A 146 -15.87 27.57 23.97
C LEU A 146 -14.59 28.35 23.65
N LYS A 147 -14.39 29.53 24.23
CA LYS A 147 -13.12 30.29 24.10
C LYS A 147 -11.93 29.42 24.49
N ASP A 148 -11.22 28.90 23.49
CA ASP A 148 -9.99 28.14 23.71
C ASP A 148 -8.84 29.13 23.97
N ASN A 149 -8.56 29.37 25.26
CA ASN A 149 -7.44 30.19 25.71
C ASN A 149 -6.12 29.38 25.74
N THR A 150 -6.09 28.17 25.17
CA THR A 150 -4.86 27.36 25.14
C THR A 150 -3.88 27.99 24.15
N PRO A 151 -2.71 28.46 24.61
CA PRO A 151 -1.72 29.01 23.70
C PRO A 151 -1.30 27.92 22.72
N PRO A 152 -1.15 28.23 21.42
CA PRO A 152 -0.71 27.23 20.45
C PRO A 152 0.66 26.71 20.88
N SER A 153 0.77 25.40 21.12
CA SER A 153 2.04 24.75 21.46
C SER A 153 2.96 24.75 20.23
N ARG A 154 3.58 25.90 19.94
CA ARG A 154 4.60 26.03 18.89
C ARG A 154 5.97 25.63 19.43
N GLY A 155 6.12 24.35 19.74
CA GLY A 155 7.44 23.74 19.81
C GLY A 155 7.71 23.03 18.49
N SER A 156 8.66 23.50 17.68
CA SER A 156 9.18 22.69 16.58
C SER A 156 9.83 21.45 17.20
N ARG A 157 9.16 20.30 17.12
CA ARG A 157 9.75 19.03 17.56
C ARG A 157 10.79 18.64 16.52
N ILE A 158 12.05 18.83 16.87
CA ILE A 158 13.18 18.38 16.04
C ILE A 158 13.39 16.91 16.38
N ASN A 159 13.10 16.03 15.42
CA ASN A 159 13.41 14.61 15.56
C ASN A 159 14.90 14.39 15.32
N THR A 160 15.56 13.71 16.26
CA THR A 160 16.98 13.38 16.17
C THR A 160 17.18 11.87 16.00
N PRO A 161 18.21 11.44 15.24
CA PRO A 161 18.56 10.02 15.13
C PRO A 161 18.83 9.39 16.50
N LYS A 162 18.09 8.33 16.83
CA LYS A 162 18.31 7.54 18.06
C LYS A 162 19.14 6.28 17.83
N LYS A 163 19.37 5.93 16.57
CA LYS A 163 20.22 4.80 16.14
C LYS A 163 21.13 5.26 14.99
N PRO A 164 22.23 4.55 14.72
CA PRO A 164 23.07 4.84 13.56
C PRO A 164 22.27 4.79 12.25
N VAL A 165 22.48 5.77 11.37
CA VAL A 165 21.90 5.77 10.02
C VAL A 165 22.50 4.59 9.25
N PRO A 166 21.69 3.67 8.69
CA PRO A 166 22.21 2.54 7.92
C PRO A 166 22.99 3.00 6.70
N ALA A 167 24.16 2.41 6.46
CA ALA A 167 24.86 2.53 5.19
C ALA A 167 24.22 1.59 4.14
N VAL A 168 24.57 1.79 2.87
CA VAL A 168 24.09 0.94 1.77
C VAL A 168 24.38 -0.54 2.04
N LYS A 169 25.60 -0.87 2.48
CA LYS A 169 25.98 -2.25 2.82
C LYS A 169 25.08 -2.90 3.89
N ASP A 170 24.49 -2.10 4.77
CA ASP A 170 23.67 -2.61 5.87
C ASP A 170 22.27 -2.99 5.39
N VAL A 171 21.82 -2.46 4.25
CA VAL A 171 20.47 -2.69 3.69
C VAL A 171 20.45 -3.73 2.57
N ILE A 172 21.61 -4.08 1.99
CA ILE A 172 21.70 -5.09 0.94
C ILE A 172 21.08 -6.42 1.41
N ALA A 173 20.26 -7.03 0.56
CA ALA A 173 19.64 -8.35 0.77
C ALA A 173 18.67 -8.46 1.97
N ARG A 174 18.28 -7.36 2.64
CA ARG A 174 17.35 -7.39 3.79
C ARG A 174 15.98 -8.02 3.49
N ALA A 175 15.51 -7.93 2.25
CA ALA A 175 14.20 -8.48 1.89
C ALA A 175 14.24 -10.00 1.64
N LEU A 176 15.41 -10.61 1.46
CA LEU A 176 15.51 -12.04 1.10
C LEU A 176 14.92 -12.97 2.17
N ARG A 177 14.91 -12.55 3.44
CA ARG A 177 14.28 -13.30 4.54
C ARG A 177 12.75 -13.46 4.40
N HIS A 178 12.12 -12.68 3.51
CA HIS A 178 10.68 -12.71 3.25
C HIS A 178 10.34 -13.45 1.94
N ILE A 179 11.33 -13.99 1.23
CA ILE A 179 11.15 -14.64 -0.08
C ILE A 179 11.44 -16.13 0.06
N GLY A 180 10.40 -16.94 -0.08
CA GLY A 180 10.44 -18.40 0.10
C GLY A 180 9.61 -19.16 -0.94
N ALA A 181 9.56 -20.48 -0.82
CA ALA A 181 8.61 -21.30 -1.56
C ALA A 181 7.17 -21.07 -1.06
N TYR A 182 6.18 -21.40 -1.88
CA TYR A 182 4.77 -21.26 -1.49
C TYR A 182 4.42 -22.06 -0.22
N GLN A 183 5.02 -23.24 -0.02
CA GLN A 183 4.77 -24.06 1.17
C GLN A 183 5.28 -23.42 2.48
N GLU A 184 6.16 -22.42 2.39
CA GLU A 184 6.64 -21.67 3.56
C GLU A 184 5.65 -20.59 4.01
N LEU A 185 4.61 -20.30 3.21
CA LEU A 185 3.57 -19.33 3.55
C LEU A 185 2.52 -19.95 4.46
N ASN A 186 2.14 -19.23 5.51
CA ASN A 186 1.14 -19.68 6.47
C ASN A 186 -0.28 -19.54 5.89
N ASN A 187 -0.92 -20.66 5.58
CA ASN A 187 -2.29 -20.68 5.06
C ASN A 187 -3.38 -20.60 6.16
N GLN A 188 -2.99 -20.53 7.44
CA GLN A 188 -3.92 -20.33 8.56
C GLN A 188 -4.05 -18.86 8.95
N GLU A 189 -3.02 -18.03 8.70
CA GLU A 189 -3.02 -16.59 8.95
C GLU A 189 -3.75 -15.84 7.83
N GLN A 190 -5.07 -16.00 7.78
CA GLN A 190 -5.93 -15.38 6.78
C GLN A 190 -6.27 -13.93 7.14
N VAL A 191 -6.59 -13.13 6.12
CA VAL A 191 -6.98 -11.73 6.25
C VAL A 191 -8.37 -11.49 5.64
N GLN A 192 -8.97 -10.37 5.99
CA GLN A 192 -10.21 -9.86 5.42
C GLN A 192 -10.04 -8.39 5.04
N ALA A 193 -10.71 -7.96 3.97
CA ALA A 193 -10.74 -6.55 3.62
C ALA A 193 -11.61 -5.76 4.61
N LEU A 194 -11.13 -4.59 5.04
CA LEU A 194 -11.86 -3.61 5.83
C LEU A 194 -11.87 -2.29 5.05
N ILE A 195 -13.06 -1.72 4.84
CA ILE A 195 -13.22 -0.46 4.11
C ILE A 195 -13.48 0.67 5.11
N ASP A 196 -12.74 1.75 4.99
CA ASP A 196 -13.00 2.99 5.70
C ASP A 196 -14.07 3.81 4.97
N GLU A 197 -15.30 3.81 5.51
CA GLU A 197 -16.45 4.52 4.93
C GLU A 197 -16.21 6.03 4.79
N GLU A 198 -15.39 6.63 5.67
CA GLU A 198 -15.12 8.07 5.65
C GLU A 198 -14.13 8.47 4.55
N MET A 199 -13.28 7.55 4.12
CA MET A 199 -12.37 7.73 2.97
C MET A 199 -12.99 7.30 1.64
N CYS A 200 -14.07 6.52 1.69
CA CYS A 200 -14.76 6.03 0.50
C CYS A 200 -15.26 7.19 -0.38
N ILE A 201 -15.15 7.02 -1.69
CA ILE A 201 -15.71 7.94 -2.70
C ILE A 201 -16.84 7.30 -3.52
N ASN A 202 -17.44 6.22 -3.00
CA ASN A 202 -18.68 5.64 -3.51
C ASN A 202 -18.62 5.14 -4.98
N CYS A 203 -17.44 4.80 -5.49
CA CYS A 203 -17.26 4.45 -6.91
C CYS A 203 -17.68 3.01 -7.28
N GLY A 204 -17.91 2.13 -6.30
CA GLY A 204 -18.31 0.73 -6.53
C GLY A 204 -17.26 -0.19 -7.15
N LYS A 205 -16.02 0.26 -7.39
CA LYS A 205 -14.96 -0.59 -8.00
C LYS A 205 -14.66 -1.86 -7.20
N CYS A 206 -14.57 -1.73 -5.87
CA CYS A 206 -14.39 -2.89 -5.00
C CYS A 206 -15.53 -3.91 -5.14
N TYR A 207 -16.77 -3.43 -5.21
CA TYR A 207 -17.96 -4.25 -5.42
C TYR A 207 -17.91 -4.96 -6.78
N MET A 208 -17.70 -4.23 -7.87
CA MET A 208 -17.62 -4.80 -9.22
C MET A 208 -16.53 -5.87 -9.35
N THR A 209 -15.32 -5.58 -8.85
CA THR A 209 -14.21 -6.54 -8.89
C THR A 209 -14.47 -7.76 -8.02
N CYS A 210 -15.09 -7.60 -6.85
CA CYS A 210 -15.44 -8.76 -6.02
C CYS A 210 -16.54 -9.61 -6.66
N ASN A 211 -17.48 -9.00 -7.40
CA ASN A 211 -18.53 -9.73 -8.09
C ASN A 211 -18.02 -10.49 -9.30
N ASP A 212 -17.33 -9.83 -10.22
CA ASP A 212 -17.03 -10.41 -11.53
C ASP A 212 -15.66 -11.10 -11.58
N SER A 213 -14.84 -10.91 -10.54
CA SER A 213 -13.48 -11.48 -10.46
C SER A 213 -13.15 -12.06 -9.09
N GLY A 214 -14.14 -12.17 -8.20
CA GLY A 214 -13.94 -12.61 -6.82
C GLY A 214 -15.02 -13.56 -6.32
N TYR A 215 -15.60 -13.21 -5.17
CA TYR A 215 -16.43 -14.10 -4.35
C TYR A 215 -17.79 -13.48 -3.98
N GLN A 216 -18.19 -12.39 -4.64
CA GLN A 216 -19.46 -11.69 -4.38
C GLN A 216 -19.64 -11.32 -2.89
N ALA A 217 -18.53 -10.97 -2.23
CA ALA A 217 -18.44 -10.80 -0.78
C ALA A 217 -18.54 -9.33 -0.32
N ILE A 218 -19.01 -8.45 -1.20
CA ILE A 218 -19.21 -7.03 -0.91
C ILE A 218 -20.65 -6.69 -1.28
N THR A 219 -21.41 -6.08 -0.37
CA THR A 219 -22.69 -5.44 -0.70
C THR A 219 -22.46 -3.99 -1.01
N PHE A 220 -23.25 -3.43 -1.92
CA PHE A 220 -23.18 -2.02 -2.27
C PHE A 220 -24.57 -1.40 -2.07
N ASP A 221 -24.67 -0.47 -1.12
CA ASP A 221 -25.95 0.11 -0.73
C ASP A 221 -26.51 0.98 -1.88
N PRO A 222 -27.79 0.81 -2.28
CA PRO A 222 -28.35 1.50 -3.44
C PRO A 222 -28.60 3.00 -3.23
N GLU A 223 -28.64 3.48 -1.99
CA GLU A 223 -28.96 4.88 -1.66
C GLU A 223 -27.71 5.67 -1.27
N THR A 224 -26.91 5.10 -0.37
CA THR A 224 -25.67 5.70 0.15
C THR A 224 -24.46 5.38 -0.72
N HIS A 225 -24.55 4.36 -1.58
CA HIS A 225 -23.43 3.87 -2.40
C HIS A 225 -22.20 3.52 -1.55
N LEU A 226 -22.41 3.10 -0.30
CA LEU A 226 -21.35 2.64 0.59
C LEU A 226 -21.18 1.11 0.46
N PRO A 227 -19.94 0.62 0.24
CA PRO A 227 -19.66 -0.81 0.20
C PRO A 227 -19.49 -1.38 1.62
N VAL A 228 -19.99 -2.59 1.86
CA VAL A 228 -19.79 -3.35 3.10
C VAL A 228 -19.24 -4.72 2.77
N VAL A 229 -18.13 -5.10 3.41
CA VAL A 229 -17.50 -6.42 3.25
C VAL A 229 -18.21 -7.44 4.14
N LEU A 230 -18.60 -8.57 3.56
CA LEU A 230 -19.26 -9.69 4.24
C LEU A 230 -18.24 -10.71 4.78
N ASP A 231 -18.69 -11.57 5.70
CA ASP A 231 -17.85 -12.65 6.28
C ASP A 231 -17.38 -13.69 5.23
N SER A 232 -18.08 -13.78 4.09
CA SER A 232 -17.69 -14.61 2.94
C SER A 232 -16.40 -14.13 2.24
N CYS A 233 -15.85 -12.98 2.61
CA CYS A 233 -14.60 -12.47 2.07
C CYS A 233 -13.42 -13.43 2.36
N THR A 234 -12.71 -13.80 1.30
CA THR A 234 -11.58 -14.74 1.36
C THR A 234 -10.22 -14.07 1.50
N GLY A 235 -10.18 -12.73 1.61
CA GLY A 235 -8.91 -12.01 1.69
C GLY A 235 -8.06 -11.99 0.41
N CYS A 236 -8.65 -12.15 -0.79
CA CYS A 236 -7.90 -12.19 -2.05
C CYS A 236 -7.24 -10.86 -2.47
N THR A 237 -7.51 -9.76 -1.76
CA THR A 237 -6.88 -8.45 -1.92
C THR A 237 -7.24 -7.68 -3.22
N LEU A 238 -7.99 -8.27 -4.16
CA LEU A 238 -8.35 -7.62 -5.42
C LEU A 238 -9.07 -6.27 -5.25
N CYS A 239 -9.99 -6.17 -4.28
CA CYS A 239 -10.72 -4.94 -4.01
C CYS A 239 -9.80 -3.79 -3.57
N LEU A 240 -8.79 -4.08 -2.74
CA LEU A 240 -7.77 -3.12 -2.32
C LEU A 240 -6.96 -2.67 -3.53
N SER A 241 -6.53 -3.60 -4.38
CA SER A 241 -5.69 -3.31 -5.56
C SER A 241 -6.35 -2.41 -6.60
N VAL A 242 -7.69 -2.35 -6.67
CA VAL A 242 -8.44 -1.50 -7.61
C VAL A 242 -9.02 -0.24 -6.98
N CYS A 243 -8.88 -0.08 -5.66
CA CYS A 243 -9.41 1.07 -4.95
C CYS A 243 -8.66 2.33 -5.39
N PRO A 244 -9.34 3.40 -5.83
CA PRO A 244 -8.68 4.63 -6.27
C PRO A 244 -8.16 5.50 -5.12
N ILE A 245 -8.50 5.17 -3.87
CA ILE A 245 -8.10 5.92 -2.68
C ILE A 245 -7.11 5.06 -1.90
N ILE A 246 -5.86 5.54 -1.80
CA ILE A 246 -4.79 4.89 -1.04
C ILE A 246 -5.27 4.66 0.40
N ASP A 247 -5.05 3.44 0.90
CA ASP A 247 -5.40 2.99 2.25
C ASP A 247 -6.88 3.09 2.67
N CYS A 248 -7.81 3.42 1.75
CA CYS A 248 -9.25 3.35 2.04
C CYS A 248 -9.70 1.90 2.32
N ILE A 249 -9.02 0.91 1.73
CA ILE A 249 -9.23 -0.51 2.02
C ILE A 249 -7.93 -1.05 2.63
N GLN A 250 -8.05 -1.72 3.77
CA GLN A 250 -6.94 -2.38 4.45
C GLN A 250 -7.21 -3.87 4.60
N MET A 251 -6.16 -4.69 4.66
CA MET A 251 -6.28 -6.10 4.97
C MET A 251 -6.01 -6.30 6.46
N VAL A 252 -7.02 -6.74 7.20
CA VAL A 252 -6.94 -7.00 8.65
C VAL A 252 -6.97 -8.49 8.91
N THR A 253 -6.37 -8.95 10.00
CA THR A 253 -6.41 -10.36 10.40
C THR A 253 -7.84 -10.84 10.54
N ARG A 254 -8.16 -11.98 9.92
CA ARG A 254 -9.49 -12.59 10.02
C ARG A 254 -9.71 -13.08 11.45
N THR A 255 -10.82 -12.69 12.06
CA THR A 255 -11.19 -13.07 13.44
C THR A 255 -11.99 -14.38 13.51
N THR A 256 -12.56 -14.81 12.38
CA THR A 256 -13.34 -16.04 12.26
C THR A 256 -12.53 -17.14 11.55
N PRO A 257 -12.74 -18.43 11.86
CA PRO A 257 -12.07 -19.52 11.15
C PRO A 257 -12.32 -19.42 9.64
N TYR A 258 -11.26 -19.60 8.85
CA TYR A 258 -11.39 -19.65 7.40
C TYR A 258 -11.70 -21.07 6.93
N VAL A 259 -12.80 -21.22 6.19
CA VAL A 259 -13.19 -22.49 5.56
C VAL A 259 -13.19 -22.28 4.05
N PRO A 260 -12.27 -22.90 3.30
CA PRO A 260 -12.24 -22.78 1.85
C PRO A 260 -13.54 -23.31 1.24
N ASN A 261 -14.20 -22.49 0.40
CA ASN A 261 -15.37 -22.95 -0.34
C ASN A 261 -14.95 -23.95 -1.42
N ARG A 262 -15.37 -25.21 -1.26
CA ARG A 262 -15.06 -26.30 -2.21
C ARG A 262 -16.11 -26.48 -3.31
N GLY A 263 -17.22 -25.73 -3.27
CA GLY A 263 -18.35 -25.82 -4.20
C GLY A 263 -19.22 -27.07 -4.00
N LEU A 264 -18.59 -28.24 -3.87
CA LEU A 264 -19.25 -29.52 -3.59
C LEU A 264 -18.77 -30.10 -2.25
N PRO A 265 -19.59 -30.93 -1.57
CA PRO A 265 -19.15 -31.68 -0.41
C PRO A 265 -17.93 -32.53 -0.77
N GLN A 266 -16.91 -32.49 0.08
CA GLN A 266 -15.72 -33.31 -0.12
C GLN A 266 -16.12 -34.78 0.09
N ALA A 267 -15.80 -35.65 -0.87
CA ALA A 267 -16.06 -37.08 -0.72
C ALA A 267 -15.32 -37.56 0.54
N ILE A 268 -16.08 -38.04 1.53
CA ILE A 268 -15.50 -38.71 2.69
C ILE A 268 -14.90 -40.00 2.14
N MET A 269 -13.58 -40.04 1.96
CA MET A 269 -12.92 -41.33 1.75
C MET A 269 -13.23 -42.19 2.98
N PRO A 270 -13.81 -43.39 2.82
CA PRO A 270 -13.99 -44.26 3.97
C PRO A 270 -12.62 -44.53 4.56
N VAL A 271 -12.49 -44.23 5.85
CA VAL A 271 -11.32 -44.60 6.65
C VAL A 271 -11.20 -46.12 6.53
N CYS A 272 -10.16 -46.59 5.84
CA CYS A 272 -9.77 -47.99 5.83
C CYS A 272 -8.99 -48.30 7.10
#